data_AF-A0A968D2N3-F1
#
_entry.id   AF-A0A968D2N3-F1
#
_cell.length_a   1.000
_cell.length_b   1.000
_cell.length_c   1.000
_cell.angle_alpha   90.00
_cell.angle_beta   90.00
_cell.angle_gamma   90.00
#
_symmetry.space_group_name_H-M   'P 1'
#
loop_
_entity.id
_entity.type
_entity.pdbx_description
1 polymer ?
#
loop_
_entity_poly.entity_id
_entity_poly.type
_entity_poly.pdbx_seq_one_letter_code
_entity_poly.pdbx_strand_id
1 'polypeptide(L)'
;MQEKIRSIVPNAEIILYGSRVRGEASKNSDWDLLILVDQPVDHNLTMELRDSLYEIELETDEILSCIVRSKQDWYSGKYSVLPFKRLIDQEGVRL
;
A
#
# COMPACT_ATOMS: atom_id res chain seq x y z
N MET A 1 -2.30 -3.29 -11.48
CA MET A 1 -2.24 -2.71 -10.12
C MET A 1 -1.68 -1.30 -10.08
N GLN A 2 -0.38 -1.09 -10.32
CA GLN A 2 0.22 0.25 -10.23
C GLN A 2 -0.46 1.29 -11.12
N GLU A 3 -0.79 0.91 -12.36
CA GLU A 3 -1.48 1.77 -13.32
C GLU A 3 -2.85 2.22 -12.81
N LYS A 4 -3.66 1.31 -12.25
CA LYS A 4 -4.96 1.62 -11.63
C LYS A 4 -4.83 2.54 -10.42
N ILE A 5 -3.83 2.33 -9.56
CA ILE A 5 -3.57 3.25 -8.43
C ILE A 5 -3.17 4.64 -8.96
N ARG A 6 -2.30 4.70 -9.97
CA ARG A 6 -1.82 5.95 -10.55
C ARG A 6 -2.89 6.68 -11.38
N SER A 7 -3.93 6.00 -11.88
CA SER A 7 -5.07 6.70 -12.50
C SER A 7 -5.92 7.47 -11.49
N ILE A 8 -5.96 7.02 -10.22
CA ILE A 8 -6.66 7.71 -9.13
C ILE A 8 -5.73 8.76 -8.50
N VAL A 9 -4.50 8.37 -8.18
CA VAL A 9 -3.49 9.25 -7.58
C VAL A 9 -2.18 9.16 -8.37
N PRO A 10 -1.96 10.06 -9.36
CA PRO A 10 -0.81 9.98 -10.26
C PRO A 10 0.56 9.97 -9.59
N ASN A 11 0.69 10.67 -8.45
CA ASN A 11 1.95 10.81 -7.71
C ASN A 11 2.05 9.87 -6.49
N ALA A 12 1.19 8.84 -6.44
CA ALA A 12 1.25 7.84 -5.39
C ALA A 12 2.59 7.10 -5.42
N GLU A 13 3.22 7.00 -4.24
CA GLU A 13 4.33 6.09 -4.01
C GLU A 13 3.75 4.77 -3.48
N ILE A 14 4.09 3.67 -4.15
CA ILE A 14 3.58 2.35 -3.83
C ILE A 14 4.74 1.55 -3.26
N ILE A 15 4.57 1.02 -2.07
CA ILE A 15 5.57 0.21 -1.39
C ILE A 15 4.94 -1.15 -1.10
N LEU A 16 5.52 -2.20 -1.66
CA LEU A 16 5.18 -3.57 -1.30
C LEU A 16 5.93 -3.94 -0.02
N TYR A 17 5.24 -4.59 0.91
CA TYR A 17 5.84 -5.11 2.15
C TYR A 17 5.29 -6.49 2.50
N GLY A 18 5.64 -6.99 3.68
CA GLY A 18 5.04 -8.19 4.23
C GLY A 18 5.69 -9.49 3.75
N SER A 19 4.95 -10.59 3.86
CA SER A 19 5.47 -11.95 3.69
C SER A 19 6.05 -12.21 2.30
N ARG A 20 5.47 -11.60 1.25
CA ARG A 20 5.93 -11.75 -0.14
C ARG A 20 7.29 -11.11 -0.36
N VAL A 21 7.57 -9.99 0.32
CA VAL A 21 8.88 -9.33 0.25
C VAL A 21 9.93 -10.07 1.07
N ARG A 22 9.55 -10.62 2.23
CA ARG A 22 10.46 -11.43 3.05
C ARG A 22 10.75 -12.82 2.48
N GLY A 23 10.05 -13.25 1.44
CA GLY A 23 10.17 -14.61 0.89
C GLY A 23 9.54 -15.70 1.76
N GLU A 24 8.68 -15.29 2.71
CA GLU A 24 7.95 -16.18 3.63
C GLU A 24 6.53 -16.48 3.14
N ALA A 25 6.15 -15.91 1.99
CA ALA A 25 4.81 -16.06 1.44
C ALA A 25 4.53 -17.49 0.96
N SER A 26 3.32 -17.95 1.27
CA SER A 26 2.71 -19.12 0.67
C SER A 26 1.90 -18.72 -0.57
N LYS A 27 1.39 -19.70 -1.32
CA LYS A 27 0.54 -19.45 -2.49
C LYS A 27 -0.73 -18.64 -2.17
N ASN A 28 -1.19 -18.68 -0.92
CA ASN A 28 -2.41 -18.00 -0.48
C ASN A 28 -2.10 -16.72 0.31
N SER A 29 -0.85 -16.25 0.27
CA SER A 29 -0.47 -15.04 1.01
C SER A 29 -0.90 -13.80 0.27
N ASP A 30 -1.48 -12.85 1.00
CA ASP A 30 -1.90 -11.56 0.46
C ASP A 30 -0.70 -10.74 -0.03
N TRP A 31 -0.95 -9.81 -0.95
CA TRP A 31 0.01 -8.75 -1.30
C TRP A 31 -0.25 -7.54 -0.43
N ASP A 32 0.71 -7.22 0.46
CA ASP A 32 0.57 -6.08 1.36
C ASP A 32 1.17 -4.80 0.78
N LEU A 33 0.33 -3.78 0.57
CA LEU A 33 0.68 -2.53 -0.09
C LEU A 33 0.55 -1.34 0.84
N LEU A 34 1.58 -0.49 0.87
CA LEU A 34 1.51 0.85 1.45
C LEU A 34 1.46 1.85 0.29
N ILE A 35 0.37 2.61 0.22
CA ILE A 35 0.18 3.67 -0.77
C ILE A 35 0.36 5.01 -0.05
N LEU A 36 1.39 5.74 -0.43
CA LEU A 36 1.69 7.07 0.09
C LEU A 36 1.31 8.15 -0.91
N VAL A 37 0.47 9.09 -0.47
CA VAL A 37 -0.08 10.15 -1.33
C VAL A 37 0.36 11.54 -0.85
N ASP A 38 0.46 12.49 -1.78
CA ASP A 38 0.87 13.89 -1.49
C ASP A 38 -0.27 14.79 -0.99
N GLN A 39 -1.40 14.18 -0.62
CA GLN A 39 -2.60 14.88 -0.16
C GLN A 39 -3.12 14.28 1.16
N PRO A 40 -3.95 15.01 1.92
CA PRO A 40 -4.63 14.43 3.07
C PRO A 40 -5.42 13.18 2.66
N VAL A 41 -5.30 12.12 3.44
CA VAL A 41 -6.06 10.88 3.21
C VAL A 41 -7.40 11.02 3.88
N ASP A 42 -8.46 11.04 3.08
CA ASP A 42 -9.84 10.96 3.54
C ASP A 42 -10.42 9.56 3.29
N HIS A 43 -11.66 9.39 3.75
CA HIS A 43 -12.37 8.12 3.61
C HIS A 43 -12.68 7.80 2.15
N ASN A 44 -13.06 8.80 1.35
CA ASN A 44 -13.46 8.61 -0.04
C ASN A 44 -12.29 8.12 -0.90
N LEU A 45 -11.12 8.75 -0.78
CA LEU A 45 -9.91 8.32 -1.47
C LEU A 45 -9.51 6.90 -1.08
N THR A 46 -9.63 6.59 0.21
CA THR A 46 -9.32 5.24 0.72
C THR A 46 -10.28 4.20 0.14
N MET A 47 -11.57 4.52 0.01
CA MET A 47 -12.55 3.63 -0.62
C MET A 47 -12.27 3.46 -2.11
N GLU A 48 -12.04 4.55 -2.84
CA GLU A 48 -11.78 4.50 -4.29
C GLU A 48 -10.56 3.65 -4.63
N LEU A 49 -9.47 3.79 -3.85
CA LEU A 49 -8.29 2.94 -3.99
C LEU A 49 -8.59 1.47 -3.66
N ARG A 50 -9.38 1.20 -2.63
CA ARG A 50 -9.76 -0.18 -2.25
C ARG A 50 -10.66 -0.83 -3.29
N ASP A 51 -11.65 -0.12 -3.80
CA ASP A 51 -12.55 -0.61 -4.83
C ASP A 51 -11.76 -0.95 -6.10
N SER A 52 -10.81 -0.08 -6.46
CA SER A 52 -9.92 -0.35 -7.59
C SER A 52 -8.99 -1.55 -7.38
N LEU A 53 -8.58 -1.84 -6.14
CA LEU A 53 -7.80 -3.05 -5.84
C LEU A 53 -8.69 -4.29 -5.86
N TYR A 54 -9.91 -4.20 -5.34
CA TYR A 54 -10.88 -5.29 -5.35
C TYR A 54 -11.21 -5.76 -6.77
N GLU A 55 -11.32 -4.85 -7.73
CA GLU A 55 -11.45 -5.22 -9.14
C GLU A 55 -10.28 -6.09 -9.64
N ILE A 56 -9.06 -5.79 -9.21
CA ILE A 56 -7.88 -6.58 -9.58
C ILE A 56 -7.94 -7.94 -8.89
N GLU A 57 -8.33 -8.00 -7.61
CA GLU A 57 -8.49 -9.28 -6.89
C GLU A 57 -9.44 -10.21 -7.65
N LEU A 58 -10.55 -9.69 -8.16
CA LEU A 58 -11.50 -10.44 -8.98
C LEU A 58 -10.94 -10.89 -10.33
N GLU A 59 -10.08 -10.09 -10.96
CA GLU A 59 -9.46 -10.42 -12.25
C GLU A 59 -8.33 -11.44 -12.12
N THR A 60 -7.58 -11.40 -11.01
CA THR A 60 -6.34 -12.19 -10.84
C THR A 60 -6.44 -13.34 -9.85
N ASP A 61 -7.52 -13.44 -9.08
CA ASP A 61 -7.69 -14.40 -7.97
C ASP A 61 -6.57 -14.26 -6.91
N GLU A 62 -6.02 -13.06 -6.77
CA GLU A 62 -4.97 -12.72 -5.80
C GLU A 62 -5.57 -11.78 -4.75
N ILE A 63 -5.21 -11.96 -3.48
CA ILE A 63 -5.66 -11.08 -2.40
C ILE A 63 -4.70 -9.90 -2.25
N LEU A 64 -5.22 -8.68 -2.26
CA LEU A 64 -4.50 -7.41 -2.20
C LEU A 64 -4.93 -6.64 -0.94
N SER A 65 -4.02 -6.50 0.02
CA SER A 65 -4.22 -5.69 1.20
C SER A 65 -3.57 -4.31 0.99
N CYS A 66 -4.23 -3.23 1.41
CA CYS A 66 -3.64 -1.89 1.29
C CYS A 66 -3.83 -1.00 2.52
N ILE A 67 -2.79 -0.23 2.83
CA ILE A 67 -2.78 0.87 3.77
C ILE A 67 -2.50 2.16 3.01
N VAL A 68 -3.40 3.14 3.12
CA VAL A 68 -3.25 4.45 2.49
C VAL A 68 -2.86 5.48 3.54
N ARG A 69 -1.77 6.22 3.33
CA ARG A 69 -1.30 7.29 4.23
C ARG A 69 -0.82 8.49 3.45
N SER A 70 -0.89 9.68 4.05
CA SER A 70 -0.26 10.86 3.45
C SER A 70 1.25 10.77 3.65
N LYS A 71 2.05 11.22 2.66
CA LYS A 71 3.51 11.32 2.81
C LYS A 71 3.87 12.23 3.98
N GLN A 72 3.12 13.32 4.15
CA GLN A 72 3.30 14.23 5.28
C GLN A 72 3.16 13.49 6.62
N ASP A 73 2.12 12.68 6.83
CA ASP A 73 1.97 11.92 8.06
C ASP A 73 2.99 10.78 8.18
N TRP A 74 3.34 10.13 7.06
CA TRP A 74 4.31 9.03 7.03
C TRP A 74 5.71 9.47 7.43
N TYR A 75 6.13 10.68 7.02
CA TYR A 75 7.46 11.20 7.30
C TYR A 75 7.52 12.19 8.46
N SER A 76 6.40 12.84 8.82
CA SER A 76 6.31 13.54 10.10
C SER A 76 6.29 12.48 11.20
N GLY A 77 6.94 12.71 12.34
CA GLY A 77 7.19 11.70 13.37
C GLY A 77 5.95 11.01 14.00
N LYS A 78 4.74 11.27 13.50
CA LYS A 78 3.48 10.63 13.90
C LYS A 78 3.53 9.11 13.87
N TYR A 79 4.21 8.53 12.88
CA TYR A 79 4.35 7.08 12.75
C TYR A 79 5.74 6.54 13.05
N SER A 80 6.72 7.40 13.40
CA SER A 80 8.12 6.99 13.60
C SER A 80 8.31 6.02 14.78
N VAL A 81 7.38 6.03 15.73
CA VAL A 81 7.36 5.12 16.88
C VAL A 81 6.73 3.77 16.58
N LEU A 82 6.04 3.62 15.45
CA LEU A 82 5.39 2.36 15.10
C LEU A 82 6.43 1.35 14.59
N PRO A 83 6.55 0.16 15.21
CA PRO A 83 7.42 -0.90 14.69
C PRO A 83 7.13 -1.23 13.23
N PHE A 84 5.86 -1.15 12.85
CA PHE A 84 5.36 -1.31 11.49
C PHE A 84 6.06 -0.38 10.47
N LYS A 85 6.19 0.91 10.79
CA LYS A 85 6.87 1.86 9.89
C LYS A 85 8.34 1.49 9.72
N ARG A 86 9.02 1.15 10.81
CA ARG A 86 10.45 0.78 10.77
C ARG A 86 10.67 -0.46 9.91
N LEU A 87 9.80 -1.46 9.99
CA LEU A 87 9.84 -2.66 9.14
C LEU A 87 9.66 -2.30 7.66
N ILE A 88 8.69 -1.46 7.32
CA ILE A 88 8.48 -1.04 5.92
C ILE A 88 9.66 -0.22 5.40
N ASP A 89 10.21 0.68 6.20
CA ASP A 89 11.35 1.49 5.79
C ASP A 89 12.62 0.64 5.58
N GLN A 90 12.71 -0.54 6.21
CA GLN A 90 13.85 -1.48 6.09
C GLN A 90 13.66 -2.54 5.01
N GLU A 91 12.47 -3.14 4.94
CA GLU A 91 12.18 -4.31 4.10
C GLU A 91 11.38 -3.93 2.86
N GLY A 92 10.63 -2.83 2.88
CA GLY A 92 9.68 -2.47 1.83
C GLY A 92 10.35 -2.23 0.47
N VAL A 93 9.72 -2.73 -0.59
CA VAL A 93 10.16 -2.58 -1.97
C VAL A 93 9.29 -1.54 -2.67
N ARG A 94 9.92 -0.47 -3.17
CA ARG A 94 9.23 0.56 -3.97
C ARG A 94 8.91 0.02 -5.36
N LEU A 95 7.68 0.27 -5.79
CA LEU A 95 7.06 -0.24 -7.00
C LEU A 95 6.92 0.84 -8.08
#